data_AF-A0A2E9WJN2-F1
#
_entry.id   AF-A0A2E9WJN2-F1
#
_cell.length_a   1.000
_cell.length_b   1.000
_cell.length_c   1.000
_cell.angle_alpha   90.00
_cell.angle_beta   90.00
_cell.angle_gamma   90.00
#
_symmetry.space_group_name_H-M   'P 1'
#
loop_
_entity.id
_entity.type
_entity.pdbx_description
1 polymer ?
#
loop_
_entity_poly.entity_id
_entity_poly.type
_entity_poly.pdbx_seq_one_letter_code
_entity_poly.pdbx_strand_id
1 'polypeptide(L)' 'MILLDQYKIIDSKIHFNKDPQDLSNITISEGMGNLTSDGTLSVNTGKFTGRSPRDRYIVKDKKTKNKV' A
#
# COMPACT_ATOMS: atom_id res chain seq x y z
N MET A 1 -2.71 -18.53 11.98
CA MET A 1 -3.89 -17.77 11.49
C MET A 1 -3.64 -16.31 11.78
N ILE A 2 -3.73 -15.44 10.77
CA ILE A 2 -3.56 -14.00 10.98
C ILE A 2 -4.91 -13.44 11.39
N LEU A 3 -4.95 -12.84 12.57
CA LEU A 3 -6.15 -12.23 13.14
C LEU A 3 -6.03 -10.71 13.01
N LEU A 4 -6.87 -10.12 12.16
CA LEU A 4 -6.92 -8.67 11.94
C LEU A 4 -8.02 -7.97 12.75
N ASP A 5 -8.88 -8.74 13.45
CA ASP A 5 -9.99 -8.24 14.27
C ASP A 5 -9.54 -7.23 15.33
N GLN A 6 -8.34 -7.42 15.89
CA GLN A 6 -7.72 -6.48 16.85
C GLN A 6 -7.52 -5.07 16.26
N TYR A 7 -7.38 -4.98 14.94
CA TYR A 7 -7.28 -3.73 14.18
C TYR A 7 -8.64 -3.29 13.60
N LYS A 8 -9.72 -4.01 13.94
CA LYS A 8 -11.09 -3.79 13.46
C LYS A 8 -11.27 -3.96 11.95
N ILE A 9 -10.42 -4.77 11.31
CA ILE A 9 -10.60 -5.19 9.92
C ILE A 9 -11.35 -6.51 9.93
N ILE A 10 -12.58 -6.50 9.46
CA ILE A 10 -13.50 -7.65 9.43
C ILE A 10 -13.84 -8.01 7.98
N ASP A 11 -14.17 -9.28 7.74
CA ASP A 11 -14.65 -9.79 6.44
C ASP A 11 -13.77 -9.40 5.24
N SER A 12 -12.46 -9.61 5.37
CA SER A 12 -11.49 -9.24 4.35
C SER A 12 -10.84 -10.48 3.72
N LYS A 13 -10.56 -10.39 2.42
CA LYS A 13 -9.73 -11.39 1.73
C LYS A 13 -8.26 -11.13 2.05
N ILE A 14 -7.63 -12.07 2.77
CA ILE A 14 -6.24 -11.91 3.23
C ILE A 14 -5.27 -12.53 2.22
N HIS A 15 -4.38 -11.70 1.67
CA HIS A 15 -3.23 -12.12 0.87
C HIS A 15 -1.95 -11.92 1.68
N PHE A 16 -1.50 -12.96 2.39
CA PHE A 16 -0.33 -12.86 3.26
C PHE A 16 0.96 -13.27 2.54
N ASN A 17 2.00 -12.44 2.65
CA ASN A 17 3.36 -12.71 2.17
C ASN A 17 3.42 -13.32 0.75
N LYS A 18 2.62 -12.76 -0.17
CA LYS A 18 2.66 -13.18 -1.58
C LYS A 18 4.01 -12.85 -2.20
N ASP A 19 4.43 -13.72 -3.11
CA ASP A 19 5.63 -13.54 -3.89
C ASP A 19 5.50 -12.31 -4.82
N PRO A 20 6.58 -11.56 -5.12
CA PRO A 20 6.51 -10.40 -6.01
C PRO A 20 5.91 -10.70 -7.40
N GLN A 21 6.11 -11.93 -7.91
CA GLN A 21 5.53 -12.34 -9.19
C GLN A 21 4.00 -12.45 -9.12
N ASP A 22 3.46 -13.02 -8.03
CA ASP A 22 2.02 -13.07 -7.80
C ASP A 22 1.42 -11.67 -7.71
N LEU A 23 2.08 -10.76 -7.00
CA LEU A 23 1.65 -9.37 -6.86
C LEU A 23 1.62 -8.64 -8.21
N SER A 24 2.64 -8.87 -9.04
CA SER A 24 2.71 -8.32 -10.40
C SER A 24 1.59 -8.85 -11.29
N ASN A 25 1.31 -10.15 -11.23
CA ASN A 25 0.23 -10.79 -11.98
C ASN A 25 -1.15 -10.24 -11.56
N ILE A 26 -1.38 -10.09 -10.25
CA ILE A 26 -2.63 -9.48 -9.72
C ILE A 26 -2.79 -8.06 -10.28
N THR A 27 -1.72 -7.25 -10.22
CA THR A 27 -1.73 -5.85 -10.69
C THR A 27 -2.16 -5.75 -12.16
N ILE A 28 -1.62 -6.62 -13.02
CA ILE A 28 -1.98 -6.66 -14.45
C ILE A 28 -3.42 -7.16 -14.62
N SER A 29 -3.81 -8.24 -13.93
CA SER A 29 -5.14 -8.84 -14.06
C SER A 29 -6.28 -7.91 -13.61
N GLU A 30 -5.99 -7.02 -12.66
CA GLU A 30 -6.94 -6.00 -12.18
C GLU A 30 -6.86 -4.69 -12.97
N GLY A 31 -6.01 -4.62 -14.00
CA GLY A 31 -5.84 -3.41 -14.82
C GLY A 31 -5.21 -2.22 -14.10
N MET A 32 -4.51 -2.47 -12.98
CA MET A 32 -3.87 -1.44 -12.15
C MET A 32 -2.46 -1.05 -12.64
N GLY A 33 -1.93 -1.77 -13.63
CA GLY A 33 -0.62 -1.54 -14.23
C GLY A 33 -0.44 -2.35 -15.50
N ASN A 34 0.64 -2.10 -16.23
CA ASN A 34 0.99 -2.79 -17.46
C ASN A 34 2.47 -3.14 -17.47
N LEU A 35 2.85 -4.11 -18.30
CA LEU A 35 4.27 -4.39 -18.54
C LEU A 35 4.82 -3.46 -19.62
N THR A 36 6.02 -2.94 -19.40
CA THR A 36 6.84 -2.30 -20.44
C THR A 36 7.36 -3.33 -21.43
N SER A 37 7.99 -2.88 -22.53
CA SER A 37 8.56 -3.77 -23.54
C SER A 37 9.65 -4.71 -23.01
N ASP A 38 10.30 -4.37 -21.90
CA ASP A 38 11.32 -5.19 -21.23
C ASP A 38 10.76 -5.99 -20.02
N GLY A 39 9.44 -5.99 -19.81
CA GLY A 39 8.79 -6.76 -18.76
C GLY A 39 8.78 -6.10 -17.37
N THR A 40 9.18 -4.83 -17.25
CA THR A 40 9.05 -4.07 -16.01
C THR A 40 7.60 -3.67 -15.75
N LEU A 41 7.13 -3.81 -14.51
CA LEU A 41 5.80 -3.34 -14.13
C LEU A 41 5.75 -1.80 -14.08
N SER A 42 4.91 -1.22 -14.93
CA SER A 42 4.64 0.21 -14.99
C SER A 42 3.26 0.53 -14.42
N VAL A 43 3.20 1.53 -13.55
CA VAL A 43 1.98 1.98 -12.86
C VAL A 43 1.82 3.50 -12.98
N ASN A 44 0.57 3.98 -12.97
CA ASN A 44 0.26 5.40 -12.98
C ASN A 44 -0.44 5.79 -11.66
N THR A 45 0.19 6.65 -10.86
CA THR A 45 -0.35 7.10 -9.56
C THR A 45 -1.40 8.21 -9.68
N GLY A 46 -1.75 8.60 -10.90
CA GLY A 46 -2.79 9.58 -11.20
C GLY A 46 -2.40 10.98 -10.76
N LYS A 47 -3.29 11.63 -10.00
CA LYS A 47 -3.14 13.04 -9.60
C LYS A 47 -1.91 13.29 -8.72
N PHE A 48 -1.51 12.33 -7.89
CA PHE A 48 -0.43 12.49 -6.91
C PHE A 48 0.83 11.76 -7.39
N THR A 49 1.69 12.49 -8.09
CA THR A 49 2.95 11.97 -8.65
C THR A 49 4.16 12.20 -7.74
N GLY A 50 3.94 12.71 -6.53
CA GLY A 50 4.98 13.02 -5.57
C GLY A 50 4.44 13.11 -4.14
N ARG A 51 5.29 13.56 -3.21
CA ARG A 51 4.90 13.73 -1.81
C ARG A 51 3.88 14.86 -1.66
N SER A 52 2.96 14.71 -0.70
CA SER A 52 2.08 15.79 -0.22
C SER A 52 2.47 16.17 1.21
N PRO A 53 3.51 17.02 1.43
CA PRO A 53 4.04 17.26 2.77
C PRO A 53 3.03 17.84 3.75
N ARG A 54 2.03 18.58 3.27
CA ARG A 54 0.98 19.21 4.09
C ARG A 54 -0.05 18.21 4.62
N ASP A 55 -0.12 17.01 4.06
CA ASP A 55 -1.05 15.96 4.49
C ASP A 55 -0.39 14.95 5.46
N ARG A 56 0.85 15.21 5.86
CA ARG A 56 1.55 14.40 6.85
C ARG A 56 1.34 14.98 8.25
N TYR A 57 0.71 14.19 9.11
CA TYR A 57 0.49 14.53 10.51
C TYR A 57 1.19 13.54 11.44
N ILE A 58 1.53 14.00 12.64
CA ILE A 58 2.05 13.16 13.72
C ILE A 58 1.12 13.35 14.91
N VAL A 59 0.59 12.24 15.42
CA VAL A 59 -0.32 12.27 16.58
C VAL A 59 0.44 12.81 17.78
N LYS A 60 -0.08 13.86 18.40
CA LYS A 60 0.47 14.45 19.63
C LYS A 60 -0.05 13.70 20.85
N ASP A 61 0.80 12.86 21.44
CA ASP A 61 0.49 12.08 22.63
C ASP A 61 1.56 12.28 23.72
N LYS A 62 1.47 11.54 24.82
CA LYS A 62 2.44 11.64 25.94
C LYS A 62 3.89 11.35 25.52
N LYS A 63 4.10 10.52 24.49
CA LYS A 63 5.42 10.12 24.00
C LYS A 63 5.96 11.12 22.98
N THR A 64 5.11 11.64 22.09
CA THR A 64 5.52 12.48 20.96
C THR A 64 5.53 13.98 21.28
N LYS A 65 4.76 14.43 22.28
CA LYS A 65 4.56 15.87 22.60
C LYS A 65 5.83 16.72 22.69
N ASN A 66 6.96 16.15 23.15
CA ASN A 66 8.22 16.87 23.37
C ASN A 66 9.42 16.27 22.61
N LYS A 67 9.22 15.27 21.75
CA LYS A 67 10.30 14.53 21.07
C LYS A 67 10.31 14.71 19.55
N VAL A 68 9.25 15.27 19.02
CA VAL A 68 8.98 15.49 17.60
C VAL A 68 8.58 16.94 17.44
#